data_AF-A0A414E6H0-F1
#
_entry.id   AF-A0A414E6H0-F1
#
_cell.length_a   1.000
_cell.length_b   1.000
_cell.length_c   1.000
_cell.angle_alpha   90.00
_cell.angle_beta   90.00
_cell.angle_gamma   90.00
#
_symmetry.space_group_name_H-M   'P 1'
#
loop_
_entity.id
_entity.type
_entity.pdbx_description
1 polymer ?
#
loop_
_entity_poly.entity_id
_entity_poly.type
_entity_poly.pdbx_seq_one_letter_code
_entity_poly.pdbx_strand_id
1 'polypeptide(L)'
;MMKLLYRLTTVLLPALLWGALFTSCQDDQYNKIDDLFQPRFVLEKPEVKSNSITLVWYKVNDASSYTVELHQDTYYKSLFMSVDTTEPFVFLDDIPYGTTFYIRVRSNAANAVNNSQWTYTNASTEARPEYAKLLEDVSKTEITENSAIIRWKVDVQNPVDSISVMPMMDKTLANVSRYLTEEEKAQGRAEVTGLDKNTLYAVNIYDTSKPRKYDKPYNQATFRTAGPAAESITVGWDDDLTKLLTDNNDNAEIPEGTEYFLPAGSSYRLSPFAIKKGFRLVGSTEGIKPIVTMESSWNVVAGSYISGIEFVNVEFRQEILNSYFFNSGNAYTLENISFVNCDFYGFGRGFWRHQGANNKHLMNFEMEGCKFEQCGWQTGAYGTFHLGSTDKEGNSYDHLERVIFRNCTFSRDNNSTDGWGWGNIFYAPNLDKPIHLEYKNVTFYSFCRNQRMINIQSAVGSELVLEGVVLASPCGEIYSIGANTTTSFSNNYTTKDYALGGSKINATDLDMTAAELFVDPEKGDLTIKDSNSPIVTNRSGDTRWIP
;
A
#
# COMPACT_ATOMS: atom_id res chain seq x y z
N MET A 1 -53.34 -24.28 75.71
CA MET A 1 -51.99 -23.66 75.89
C MET A 1 -51.10 -23.68 74.64
N MET A 2 -51.42 -24.39 73.56
CA MET A 2 -50.53 -24.47 72.38
C MET A 2 -50.85 -23.48 71.24
N LYS A 3 -51.92 -22.66 71.37
CA LYS A 3 -52.26 -21.58 70.42
C LYS A 3 -51.83 -20.17 70.86
N LEU A 4 -51.30 -20.01 72.09
CA LEU A 4 -50.80 -18.73 72.61
C LEU A 4 -49.28 -18.56 72.37
N LEU A 5 -48.51 -19.66 72.37
CA LEU A 5 -47.07 -19.67 72.08
C LEU A 5 -46.73 -19.41 70.59
N TYR A 6 -47.65 -19.70 69.66
CA TYR A 6 -47.44 -19.46 68.23
C TYR A 6 -47.72 -18.01 67.80
N ARG A 7 -48.49 -17.24 68.60
CA ARG A 7 -48.76 -15.81 68.33
C ARG A 7 -47.72 -14.87 68.94
N LEU A 8 -46.97 -15.30 69.96
CA LEU A 8 -45.83 -14.53 70.50
C LEU A 8 -44.55 -14.69 69.66
N THR A 9 -44.41 -15.78 68.91
CA THR A 9 -43.23 -16.01 68.04
C THR A 9 -43.32 -15.34 66.67
N THR A 10 -44.53 -14.98 66.20
CA THR A 10 -44.73 -14.26 64.93
C THR A 10 -44.67 -12.73 65.04
N VAL A 11 -44.65 -12.17 66.25
CA VAL A 11 -44.60 -10.70 66.46
C VAL A 11 -43.27 -10.22 67.05
N LEU A 12 -42.48 -11.09 67.69
CA LEU A 12 -41.18 -10.71 68.27
C LEU A 12 -39.97 -10.89 67.35
N LEU A 13 -40.05 -11.73 66.30
CA LEU A 13 -38.99 -11.82 65.29
C LEU A 13 -38.96 -10.64 64.29
N PRO A 14 -40.09 -10.03 63.87
CA PRO A 14 -40.06 -8.82 63.04
C PRO A 14 -39.62 -7.57 63.84
N ALA A 15 -39.93 -7.49 65.13
CA ALA A 15 -39.58 -6.34 65.96
C ALA A 15 -38.08 -6.25 66.31
N LEU A 16 -37.40 -7.39 66.44
CA LEU A 16 -35.93 -7.44 66.59
C LEU A 16 -35.18 -7.24 65.26
N LEU A 17 -35.82 -7.52 64.11
CA LEU A 17 -35.28 -7.15 62.80
C LEU A 17 -35.50 -5.66 62.44
N TRP A 18 -36.43 -4.97 63.09
CA TRP A 18 -36.67 -3.54 62.85
C TRP A 18 -35.88 -2.62 63.80
N GLY A 19 -35.43 -3.11 64.96
CA GLY A 19 -34.56 -2.35 65.87
C GLY A 19 -33.09 -2.22 65.43
N ALA A 20 -32.62 -3.10 64.53
CA ALA A 20 -31.26 -3.07 63.97
C ALA A 20 -31.15 -2.30 62.63
N LEU A 21 -32.28 -1.81 62.09
CA LEU A 21 -32.33 -1.04 60.84
C LEU A 21 -32.45 0.48 61.03
N PHE A 22 -32.44 0.98 62.27
CA PHE A 22 -32.53 2.42 62.56
C PHE A 22 -31.31 3.01 63.31
N THR A 23 -30.17 2.30 63.35
CA THR A 23 -28.88 2.88 63.80
C THR A 23 -27.79 2.80 62.74
N SER A 24 -28.15 2.87 61.45
CA SER A 24 -27.21 3.20 60.37
C SER A 24 -27.59 4.53 59.71
N CYS A 25 -27.85 5.54 60.53
CA CYS A 25 -27.50 6.90 60.15
C CYS A 25 -26.31 7.29 61.03
N GLN A 26 -25.13 6.75 60.73
CA GLN A 26 -24.03 7.69 60.67
C GLN A 26 -24.39 8.59 59.50
N ASP A 27 -24.38 9.91 59.70
CA ASP A 27 -24.31 10.85 58.59
C ASP A 27 -23.37 10.22 57.57
N ASP A 28 -23.80 10.09 56.31
CA ASP A 28 -22.86 9.85 55.22
C ASP A 28 -21.80 10.93 55.41
N GLN A 29 -20.66 10.55 56.00
CA GLN A 29 -19.46 11.32 55.85
C GLN A 29 -19.26 11.24 54.35
N TYR A 30 -19.69 12.30 53.66
CA TYR A 30 -19.09 12.69 52.41
C TYR A 30 -17.60 12.77 52.71
N ASN A 31 -16.92 11.63 52.60
CA ASN A 31 -15.50 11.58 52.36
C ASN A 31 -15.40 12.34 51.05
N LYS A 32 -15.14 13.64 51.16
CA LYS A 32 -14.92 14.51 50.02
C LYS A 32 -13.78 13.85 49.27
N ILE A 33 -14.12 13.19 48.17
CA ILE A 33 -13.11 12.73 47.23
C ILE A 33 -12.58 14.04 46.65
N ASP A 34 -11.40 14.45 47.08
CA ASP A 34 -10.74 15.67 46.63
C ASP A 34 -10.20 15.46 45.20
N ASP A 35 -11.05 15.04 44.27
CA ASP A 35 -10.70 14.88 42.86
C ASP A 35 -10.47 16.25 42.22
N LEU A 36 -9.35 16.40 41.53
CA LEU A 36 -9.08 17.64 40.79
C LEU A 36 -9.98 17.77 39.57
N PHE A 37 -10.40 19.01 39.29
CA PHE A 37 -11.09 19.33 38.05
C PHE A 37 -10.18 19.10 36.85
N GLN A 38 -10.75 18.53 35.79
CA GLN A 38 -10.02 18.38 34.53
C GLN A 38 -9.58 19.76 33.99
N PRO A 39 -8.34 19.90 33.50
CA PRO A 39 -7.87 21.14 32.90
C PRO A 39 -8.77 21.59 31.74
N ARG A 40 -9.11 22.87 31.67
CA ARG A 40 -9.87 23.44 30.54
C ARG A 40 -8.95 24.28 29.67
N PHE A 41 -8.87 23.99 28.37
CA PHE A 41 -8.07 24.78 27.45
C PHE A 41 -8.60 26.21 27.32
N VAL A 42 -7.68 27.17 27.20
CA VAL A 42 -7.99 28.59 26.96
C VAL A 42 -8.33 28.83 25.51
N LEU A 43 -7.59 28.18 24.60
CA LEU A 43 -7.79 28.27 23.15
C LEU A 43 -8.68 27.12 22.65
N GLU A 44 -9.49 27.37 21.62
CA GLU A 44 -10.27 26.33 20.95
C GLU A 44 -9.37 25.29 20.27
N LYS A 45 -8.23 25.75 19.73
CA LYS A 45 -7.17 24.91 19.16
C LYS A 45 -5.81 25.36 19.69
N PRO A 46 -4.84 24.45 19.88
CA PRO A 46 -3.48 24.82 20.25
C PRO A 46 -2.87 25.79 19.22
N GLU A 47 -1.97 26.66 19.68
CA GLU A 47 -1.23 27.53 18.77
C GLU A 47 -0.07 26.75 18.16
N VAL A 48 0.00 26.74 16.83
CA VAL A 48 1.05 26.07 16.08
C VAL A 48 1.85 27.11 15.32
N LYS A 49 3.17 26.99 15.37
CA LYS A 49 4.08 27.76 14.54
C LYS A 49 5.23 26.87 14.11
N SER A 50 5.41 26.67 12.81
CA SER A 50 6.41 25.74 12.27
C SER A 50 6.23 24.35 12.89
N ASN A 51 7.29 23.77 13.45
CA ASN A 51 7.26 22.52 14.20
C ASN A 51 7.22 22.71 15.73
N SER A 52 6.53 23.74 16.21
CA SER A 52 6.33 24.02 17.63
C SER A 52 4.83 24.11 17.97
N ILE A 53 4.45 23.64 19.14
CA ILE A 53 3.06 23.69 19.66
C ILE A 53 3.05 24.37 21.02
N THR A 54 2.14 25.33 21.19
CA THR A 54 1.84 25.95 22.48
C THR A 54 0.45 25.53 22.96
N LEU A 55 0.39 25.02 24.18
CA LEU A 55 -0.85 24.64 24.87
C LEU A 55 -1.01 25.52 26.10
N VAL A 56 -2.22 26.07 26.30
CA VAL A 56 -2.56 26.88 27.47
C VAL A 56 -3.91 26.43 28.01
N TRP A 57 -3.99 26.21 29.33
CA TRP A 57 -5.21 25.87 30.04
C TRP A 57 -5.40 26.77 31.26
N TYR A 58 -6.62 26.79 31.80
CA TYR A 58 -6.87 27.46 33.07
C TYR A 58 -6.21 26.69 34.20
N LYS A 59 -5.51 27.41 35.08
CA LYS A 59 -4.93 26.83 36.30
C LYS A 59 -6.04 26.13 37.12
N VAL A 60 -5.85 24.85 37.39
CA VAL A 60 -6.67 24.06 38.31
C VAL A 60 -6.19 24.35 39.73
N ASN A 61 -7.11 24.79 40.59
CA ASN A 61 -6.80 25.02 42.00
C ASN A 61 -6.36 23.70 42.66
N ASP A 62 -5.39 23.78 43.57
CA ASP A 62 -4.83 22.65 44.31
C ASP A 62 -4.09 21.58 43.46
N ALA A 63 -3.96 21.79 42.15
CA ALA A 63 -3.09 20.98 41.31
C ALA A 63 -1.62 21.17 41.70
N SER A 64 -0.93 20.06 41.94
CA SER A 64 0.51 20.05 42.23
C SER A 64 1.35 20.16 40.95
N SER A 65 0.87 19.57 39.85
CA SER A 65 1.45 19.70 38.51
C SER A 65 0.42 19.31 37.44
N TYR A 66 0.85 19.24 36.19
CA TYR A 66 0.10 18.72 35.05
C TYR A 66 0.97 17.75 34.28
N THR A 67 0.34 16.74 33.67
CA THR A 67 0.98 15.86 32.68
C THR A 67 0.34 16.13 31.32
N VAL A 68 1.17 16.38 30.31
CA VAL A 68 0.80 16.56 28.92
C VAL A 68 1.39 15.42 28.11
N GLU A 69 0.57 14.75 27.31
CA GLU A 69 1.03 13.69 26.42
C GLU A 69 0.62 13.95 24.97
N LEU A 70 1.56 13.72 24.05
CA LEU A 70 1.37 13.76 22.61
C LEU A 70 1.37 12.32 22.08
N HIS A 71 0.34 11.97 21.32
CA HIS A 71 0.17 10.66 20.69
C HIS A 71 0.02 10.80 19.17
N GLN A 72 0.46 9.79 18.42
CA GLN A 72 0.37 9.78 16.95
C GLN A 72 -0.88 9.06 16.44
N ASP A 73 -1.75 8.61 17.33
CA ASP A 73 -3.00 7.93 17.01
C ASP A 73 -4.16 8.43 17.89
N THR A 74 -5.39 8.29 17.38
CA THR A 74 -6.61 8.71 18.08
C THR A 74 -6.95 7.88 19.32
N TYR A 75 -6.32 6.72 19.51
CA TYR A 75 -6.57 5.82 20.63
C TYR A 75 -5.58 6.01 21.78
N TYR A 76 -4.66 6.96 21.66
CA TYR A 76 -3.64 7.28 22.67
C TYR A 76 -2.79 6.07 23.08
N LYS A 77 -2.38 5.26 22.09
CA LYS A 77 -1.52 4.09 22.27
C LYS A 77 -0.08 4.31 21.82
N SER A 78 0.13 5.23 20.88
CA SER A 78 1.40 5.60 20.27
C SER A 78 1.92 6.88 20.89
N LEU A 79 2.38 6.76 22.15
CA LEU A 79 2.96 7.88 22.90
C LEU A 79 4.25 8.36 22.20
N PHE A 80 4.25 9.62 21.79
CA PHE A 80 5.42 10.30 21.22
C PHE A 80 6.23 11.01 22.30
N MET A 81 5.56 11.76 23.17
CA MET A 81 6.21 12.57 24.21
C MET A 81 5.28 12.72 25.41
N SER A 82 5.86 12.75 26.61
CA SER A 82 5.18 13.12 27.86
C SER A 82 5.97 14.23 28.56
N VAL A 83 5.28 15.26 29.04
CA VAL A 83 5.86 16.42 29.72
C VAL A 83 5.09 16.67 31.01
N ASP A 84 5.81 16.77 32.12
CA ASP A 84 5.27 17.24 33.39
C ASP A 84 5.63 18.72 33.59
N THR A 85 4.67 19.53 34.03
CA THR A 85 4.86 20.97 34.29
C THR A 85 4.05 21.42 35.51
N THR A 86 4.54 22.42 36.25
CA THR A 86 3.75 23.10 37.29
C THR A 86 2.97 24.30 36.75
N GLU A 87 3.33 24.76 35.56
CA GLU A 87 2.70 25.89 34.89
C GLU A 87 1.46 25.44 34.11
N PRO A 88 0.43 26.30 33.97
CA PRO A 88 -0.79 25.97 33.24
C PRO A 88 -0.63 26.10 31.71
N PHE A 89 0.59 25.88 31.22
CA PHE A 89 0.93 25.90 29.81
C PHE A 89 2.17 25.03 29.53
N VAL A 90 2.33 24.64 28.28
CA VAL A 90 3.59 24.09 27.75
C VAL A 90 3.91 24.69 26.39
N PHE A 91 5.21 24.87 26.14
CA PHE A 91 5.76 25.12 24.82
C PHE A 91 6.58 23.89 24.41
N LEU A 92 6.12 23.22 23.36
CA LEU A 92 6.74 22.02 22.81
C LEU A 92 7.45 22.42 21.53
N ASP A 93 8.77 22.47 21.56
CA ASP A 93 9.59 22.87 20.41
C ASP A 93 10.33 21.69 19.78
N ASP A 94 10.77 21.89 18.53
CA ASP A 94 11.60 20.95 17.77
C ASP A 94 11.03 19.53 17.77
N ILE A 95 9.75 19.41 17.38
CA ILE A 95 9.04 18.15 17.14
C ILE A 95 8.90 17.88 15.62
N PRO A 96 8.44 16.71 15.16
CA PRO A 96 8.31 16.42 13.72
C PRO A 96 7.41 17.42 12.97
N TYR A 97 7.83 17.84 11.77
CA TYR A 97 7.02 18.62 10.83
C TYR A 97 5.87 17.79 10.21
N GLY A 98 4.85 18.47 9.70
CA GLY A 98 3.73 17.86 8.97
C GLY A 98 3.03 16.73 9.71
N THR A 99 3.07 16.74 11.05
CA THR A 99 2.64 15.63 11.89
C THR A 99 1.47 16.07 12.76
N THR A 100 0.39 15.29 12.75
CA THR A 100 -0.76 15.48 13.64
C THR A 100 -0.52 14.73 14.95
N PHE A 101 -0.64 15.45 16.07
CA PHE A 101 -0.58 14.90 17.41
C PHE A 101 -1.95 14.96 18.08
N TYR A 102 -2.36 13.85 18.68
CA TYR A 102 -3.50 13.74 19.58
C TYR A 102 -3.01 13.96 21.01
N ILE A 103 -3.48 15.02 21.62
CA ILE A 103 -2.90 15.58 22.84
C ILE A 103 -3.87 15.36 24.00
N ARG A 104 -3.35 14.92 25.14
CA ARG A 104 -4.13 14.85 26.39
C ARG A 104 -3.40 15.53 27.54
N VAL A 105 -4.15 16.23 28.39
CA VAL A 105 -3.65 16.93 29.58
C VAL A 105 -4.46 16.53 30.81
N ARG A 106 -3.79 16.27 31.92
CA ARG A 106 -4.43 16.10 33.24
C ARG A 106 -3.72 16.95 34.28
N SER A 107 -4.41 17.31 35.35
CA SER A 107 -3.79 17.86 36.56
C SER A 107 -3.47 16.74 37.55
N ASN A 108 -2.29 16.81 38.16
CA ASN A 108 -1.83 15.87 39.16
C ASN A 108 -2.02 16.46 40.56
N ALA A 109 -2.65 15.71 41.44
CA ALA A 109 -2.82 16.04 42.84
C ALA A 109 -1.62 15.54 43.66
N ALA A 110 -1.50 15.99 44.91
CA ALA A 110 -0.50 15.48 45.84
C ALA A 110 -0.70 13.97 46.12
N ASN A 111 -1.95 13.50 46.12
CA ASN A 111 -2.28 12.08 46.14
C ASN A 111 -2.75 11.65 44.75
N ALA A 112 -2.03 10.73 44.12
CA ALA A 112 -2.28 10.30 42.74
C ALA A 112 -3.69 9.72 42.51
N VAL A 113 -4.36 9.21 43.55
CA VAL A 113 -5.75 8.72 43.44
C VAL A 113 -6.75 9.84 43.11
N ASN A 114 -6.37 11.09 43.38
CA ASN A 114 -7.18 12.30 43.17
C ASN A 114 -6.79 13.07 41.90
N ASN A 115 -5.92 12.50 41.05
CA ASN A 115 -5.58 13.11 39.77
C ASN A 115 -6.85 13.32 38.94
N SER A 116 -6.89 14.40 38.17
CA SER A 116 -8.04 14.65 37.31
C SER A 116 -8.16 13.61 36.21
N GLN A 117 -9.36 13.53 35.63
CA GLN A 117 -9.52 12.95 34.30
C GLN A 117 -8.71 13.71 33.25
N TRP A 118 -8.42 13.06 32.14
CA TRP A 118 -7.75 13.66 30.99
C TRP A 118 -8.72 14.56 30.21
N THR A 119 -8.23 15.72 29.78
CA THR A 119 -8.84 16.56 28.75
C THR A 119 -8.05 16.44 27.45
N TYR A 120 -8.74 16.53 26.31
CA TYR A 120 -8.21 16.15 25.00
C TYR A 120 -8.25 17.29 23.99
N THR A 121 -7.25 17.34 23.12
CA THR A 121 -7.18 18.24 21.95
C THR A 121 -6.29 17.61 20.88
N ASN A 122 -6.07 18.28 19.76
CA ASN A 122 -5.12 17.87 18.72
C ASN A 122 -4.50 19.09 18.03
N ALA A 123 -3.34 18.89 17.42
CA ALA A 123 -2.66 19.90 16.61
C ALA A 123 -1.83 19.23 15.52
N SER A 124 -1.74 19.89 14.36
CA SER A 124 -0.89 19.47 13.24
C SER A 124 0.21 20.49 13.04
N THR A 125 1.48 20.06 13.12
CA THR A 125 2.63 20.91 12.81
C THR A 125 2.65 21.29 11.33
N GLU A 126 3.22 22.46 11.01
CA GLU A 126 3.31 22.92 9.63
C GLU A 126 4.22 21.99 8.80
N ALA A 127 4.05 22.02 7.48
CA ALA A 127 4.96 21.34 6.57
C ALA A 127 6.39 21.88 6.75
N ARG A 128 7.38 21.01 6.56
CA ARG A 128 8.78 21.43 6.62
C ARG A 128 9.03 22.49 5.53
N PRO A 129 9.65 23.63 5.85
CA PRO A 129 10.07 24.60 4.85
C PRO A 129 10.95 23.96 3.77
N GLU A 130 10.98 24.56 2.58
CA GLU A 130 11.85 24.10 1.49
C GLU A 130 13.32 24.05 1.95
N TYR A 131 14.01 22.97 1.57
CA TYR A 131 15.41 22.73 1.91
C TYR A 131 16.16 22.16 0.71
N ALA A 132 17.49 22.32 0.70
CA ALA A 132 18.33 21.84 -0.39
C ALA A 132 18.24 20.32 -0.56
N LYS A 133 18.10 19.85 -1.80
CA LYS A 133 18.17 18.43 -2.15
C LYS A 133 19.56 18.13 -2.70
N LEU A 134 20.45 17.68 -1.82
CA LEU A 134 21.86 17.48 -2.14
C LEU A 134 22.22 16.01 -2.36
N LEU A 135 21.59 15.09 -1.63
CA LEU A 135 21.87 13.66 -1.73
C LEU A 135 21.43 13.17 -3.10
N GLU A 136 22.33 12.50 -3.81
CA GLU A 136 22.05 11.87 -5.10
C GLU A 136 21.47 10.47 -4.88
N ASP A 137 20.80 9.94 -5.91
CA ASP A 137 20.45 8.52 -5.92
C ASP A 137 21.73 7.66 -5.93
N VAL A 138 21.70 6.54 -5.21
CA VAL A 138 22.87 5.66 -5.12
C VAL A 138 23.01 4.88 -6.41
N SER A 139 24.13 5.06 -7.12
CA SER A 139 24.40 4.38 -8.37
C SER A 139 24.50 2.87 -8.17
N LYS A 140 23.73 2.09 -8.95
CA LYS A 140 23.78 0.62 -8.93
C LYS A 140 25.17 0.05 -9.23
N THR A 141 26.01 0.79 -9.96
CA THR A 141 27.40 0.41 -10.29
C THR A 141 28.39 0.66 -9.15
N GLU A 142 27.99 1.42 -8.14
CA GLU A 142 28.81 1.78 -6.98
C GLU A 142 28.35 1.07 -5.70
N ILE A 143 27.53 0.03 -5.85
CA ILE A 143 27.06 -0.84 -4.78
C ILE A 143 27.77 -2.19 -4.91
N THR A 144 28.30 -2.68 -3.79
CA THR A 144 28.83 -4.04 -3.68
C THR A 144 28.00 -4.85 -2.67
N GLU A 145 28.43 -6.08 -2.36
CA GLU A 145 27.76 -6.91 -1.36
C GLU A 145 27.82 -6.32 0.06
N ASN A 146 28.83 -5.51 0.36
CA ASN A 146 29.08 -5.05 1.73
C ASN A 146 29.45 -3.57 1.82
N SER A 147 29.30 -2.82 0.72
CA SER A 147 29.59 -1.39 0.69
C SER A 147 28.79 -0.64 -0.38
N ALA A 148 28.72 0.67 -0.25
CA ALA A 148 28.23 1.56 -1.30
C ALA A 148 28.97 2.91 -1.27
N ILE A 149 29.10 3.55 -2.44
CA ILE A 149 29.53 4.96 -2.53
C ILE A 149 28.30 5.85 -2.50
N ILE A 150 28.25 6.73 -1.50
CA ILE A 150 27.19 7.73 -1.34
C ILE A 150 27.71 9.06 -1.85
N ARG A 151 26.92 9.73 -2.71
CA ARG A 151 27.29 11.00 -3.35
C ARG A 151 26.30 12.10 -3.04
N TRP A 152 26.80 13.32 -2.94
CA TRP A 152 25.97 14.50 -2.79
C TRP A 152 26.61 15.71 -3.47
N LYS A 153 25.75 16.62 -3.91
CA LYS A 153 26.18 17.91 -4.41
C LYS A 153 26.82 18.73 -3.28
N VAL A 154 28.10 19.08 -3.45
CA VAL A 154 28.79 20.00 -2.53
C VAL A 154 28.23 21.40 -2.69
N ASP A 155 27.74 21.98 -1.60
CA ASP A 155 27.20 23.32 -1.53
C ASP A 155 27.71 24.03 -0.28
N VAL A 156 28.35 25.19 -0.47
CA VAL A 156 28.93 25.99 0.62
C VAL A 156 27.85 26.56 1.55
N GLN A 157 26.65 26.84 1.02
CA GLN A 157 25.54 27.36 1.82
C GLN A 157 24.82 26.26 2.62
N ASN A 158 24.98 25.00 2.19
CA ASN A 158 24.32 23.84 2.75
C ASN A 158 25.38 22.77 3.03
N PRO A 159 26.26 22.98 4.05
CA PRO A 159 27.32 22.05 4.34
C PRO A 159 26.75 20.69 4.76
N VAL A 160 27.50 19.64 4.45
CA VAL A 160 27.21 18.27 4.88
C VAL A 160 28.37 17.81 5.74
N ASP A 161 28.08 17.35 6.96
CA ASP A 161 29.12 16.99 7.94
C ASP A 161 29.01 15.56 8.46
N SER A 162 27.90 14.89 8.20
CA SER A 162 27.64 13.56 8.72
C SER A 162 26.66 12.79 7.84
N ILE A 163 26.74 11.47 7.98
CA ILE A 163 25.98 10.50 7.21
C ILE A 163 25.41 9.43 8.15
N SER A 164 24.20 8.95 7.82
CA SER A 164 23.58 7.80 8.45
C SER A 164 23.02 6.86 7.38
N VAL A 165 23.37 5.58 7.50
CA VAL A 165 22.93 4.47 6.64
C VAL A 165 22.27 3.44 7.54
N MET A 166 20.94 3.32 7.45
CA MET A 166 20.12 2.53 8.37
C MET A 166 19.40 1.39 7.64
N PRO A 167 19.46 0.15 8.14
CA PRO A 167 18.70 -0.96 7.56
C PRO A 167 17.20 -0.72 7.72
N MET A 168 16.44 -0.92 6.64
CA MET A 168 15.01 -0.61 6.62
C MET A 168 14.13 -1.79 7.03
N MET A 169 14.57 -3.01 6.72
CA MET A 169 13.74 -4.22 6.84
C MET A 169 13.96 -4.98 8.15
N ASP A 170 15.17 -4.87 8.70
CA ASP A 170 15.54 -5.47 9.98
C ASP A 170 16.34 -4.46 10.80
N LYS A 171 15.69 -3.93 11.84
CA LYS A 171 16.29 -2.93 12.74
C LYS A 171 17.32 -3.51 13.70
N THR A 172 17.49 -4.83 13.73
CA THR A 172 18.52 -5.50 14.54
C THR A 172 19.89 -5.51 13.86
N LEU A 173 19.93 -5.31 12.53
CA LEU A 173 21.16 -5.16 11.77
C LEU A 173 21.89 -3.86 12.14
N ALA A 174 23.21 -3.87 11.99
CA ALA A 174 24.03 -2.71 12.31
C ALA A 174 23.71 -1.54 11.37
N ASN A 175 23.65 -0.34 11.92
CA ASN A 175 23.63 0.89 11.13
C ASN A 175 25.03 1.52 11.10
N VAL A 176 25.30 2.29 10.06
CA VAL A 176 26.52 3.11 9.96
C VAL A 176 26.13 4.56 10.12
N SER A 177 26.53 5.20 11.22
CA SER A 177 26.33 6.63 11.45
C SER A 177 27.62 7.26 11.95
N ARG A 178 28.14 8.26 11.22
CA ARG A 178 29.41 8.92 11.57
C ARG A 178 29.52 10.32 10.99
N TYR A 179 30.43 11.11 11.56
CA TYR A 179 30.92 12.31 10.91
C TYR A 179 31.75 11.96 9.67
N LEU A 180 31.66 12.83 8.67
CA LEU A 180 32.45 12.76 7.44
C LEU A 180 33.85 13.33 7.68
N THR A 181 34.83 12.76 7.01
CA THR A 181 36.20 13.30 6.96
C THR A 181 36.24 14.59 6.13
N GLU A 182 37.27 15.42 6.31
CA GLU A 182 37.44 16.63 5.49
C GLU A 182 37.52 16.32 3.99
N GLU A 183 38.14 15.20 3.62
CA GLU A 183 38.24 14.76 2.22
C GLU A 183 36.87 14.38 1.64
N GLU A 184 36.07 13.60 2.37
CA GLU A 184 34.72 13.23 1.95
C GLU A 184 33.82 14.45 1.76
N LYS A 185 33.89 15.41 2.69
CA LYS A 185 33.16 16.68 2.61
C LYS A 185 33.56 17.50 1.38
N ALA A 186 34.86 17.59 1.11
CA ALA A 186 35.38 18.33 -0.04
C ALA A 186 35.02 17.66 -1.38
N GLN A 187 34.95 16.33 -1.42
CA GLN A 187 34.66 15.57 -2.64
C GLN A 187 33.17 15.35 -2.89
N GLY A 188 32.31 15.55 -1.88
CA GLY A 188 30.89 15.23 -2.00
C GLY A 188 30.62 13.73 -2.10
N ARG A 189 31.47 12.90 -1.49
CA ARG A 189 31.30 11.44 -1.50
C ARG A 189 31.82 10.76 -0.25
N ALA A 190 31.20 9.65 0.13
CA ALA A 190 31.65 8.77 1.21
C ALA A 190 31.52 7.31 0.79
N GLU A 191 32.55 6.51 1.03
CA GLU A 191 32.45 5.05 0.97
C GLU A 191 31.93 4.54 2.31
N VAL A 192 30.84 3.78 2.27
CA VAL A 192 30.25 3.16 3.45
C VAL A 192 30.47 1.67 3.34
N THR A 193 31.30 1.12 4.23
CA THR A 193 31.66 -0.31 4.28
C THR A 193 31.03 -1.01 5.49
N GLY A 194 31.07 -2.34 5.51
CA GLY A 194 30.57 -3.13 6.64
C GLY A 194 29.05 -3.27 6.64
N LEU A 195 28.44 -3.11 5.46
CA LEU A 195 27.03 -3.35 5.25
C LEU A 195 26.77 -4.86 5.12
N ASP A 196 25.58 -5.28 5.52
CA ASP A 196 25.07 -6.62 5.32
C ASP A 196 24.61 -6.77 3.87
N LYS A 197 24.93 -7.90 3.25
CA LYS A 197 24.52 -8.21 1.88
C LYS A 197 23.02 -8.30 1.72
N ASN A 198 22.56 -8.09 0.49
CA ASN A 198 21.15 -8.13 0.10
C ASN A 198 20.19 -7.31 1.00
N THR A 199 20.72 -6.31 1.72
CA THR A 199 19.97 -5.56 2.72
C THR A 199 19.58 -4.20 2.16
N LEU A 200 18.32 -3.82 2.37
CA LEU A 200 17.80 -2.51 1.99
C LEU A 200 18.15 -1.48 3.07
N TYR A 201 18.81 -0.41 2.66
CA TYR A 201 19.23 0.70 3.49
C TYR A 201 18.58 2.01 3.09
N ALA A 202 18.27 2.85 4.09
CA ALA A 202 17.97 4.26 3.94
C ALA A 202 19.21 5.09 4.28
N VAL A 203 19.54 6.04 3.42
CA VAL A 203 20.69 6.94 3.56
C VAL A 203 20.21 8.36 3.77
N ASN A 204 20.73 9.01 4.81
CA ASN A 204 20.51 10.41 5.07
C ASN A 204 21.87 11.09 5.28
N ILE A 205 21.98 12.31 4.78
CA ILE A 205 23.10 13.21 5.04
C ILE A 205 22.60 14.43 5.83
N TYR A 206 23.46 15.01 6.66
CA TYR A 206 23.05 16.02 7.62
C TYR A 206 23.98 17.23 7.63
N ASP A 207 23.41 18.34 8.06
CA ASP A 207 24.11 19.50 8.62
C ASP A 207 23.86 19.54 10.13
N THR A 208 24.81 19.06 10.92
CA THR A 208 24.65 18.99 12.39
C THR A 208 24.83 20.34 13.06
N SER A 209 25.29 21.38 12.34
CA SER A 209 25.42 22.74 12.86
C SER A 209 24.07 23.43 13.06
N LYS A 210 23.01 22.96 12.36
CA LYS A 210 21.65 23.47 12.54
C LYS A 210 21.16 23.20 13.98
N PRO A 211 20.53 24.18 14.65
CA PRO A 211 20.17 24.04 16.06
C PRO A 211 19.02 23.03 16.27
N ARG A 212 18.06 22.98 15.35
CA ARG A 212 16.86 22.15 15.43
C ARG A 212 17.09 20.79 14.79
N LYS A 213 16.78 19.72 15.51
CA LYS A 213 16.95 18.32 15.11
C LYS A 213 16.31 18.03 13.76
N TYR A 214 15.08 18.51 13.55
CA TYR A 214 14.32 18.21 12.33
C TYR A 214 14.73 19.07 11.12
N ASP A 215 15.63 20.04 11.32
CA ASP A 215 16.20 20.86 10.24
C ASP A 215 17.53 20.30 9.70
N LYS A 216 18.19 19.41 10.45
CA LYS A 216 19.49 18.79 10.14
C LYS A 216 19.50 17.90 8.87
N PRO A 217 18.56 16.95 8.68
CA PRO A 217 18.63 16.04 7.55
C PRO A 217 18.31 16.74 6.23
N TYR A 218 19.01 16.39 5.15
CA TYR A 218 18.61 16.76 3.79
C TYR A 218 17.60 15.73 3.24
N ASN A 219 17.57 15.50 1.93
CA ASN A 219 16.76 14.45 1.33
C ASN A 219 17.35 13.06 1.65
N GLN A 220 16.50 12.04 1.57
CA GLN A 220 16.84 10.64 1.77
C GLN A 220 16.96 9.92 0.43
N ALA A 221 17.88 8.97 0.34
CA ALA A 221 17.97 7.99 -0.74
C ALA A 221 17.90 6.58 -0.16
N THR A 222 17.50 5.60 -0.96
CA THR A 222 17.47 4.19 -0.56
C THR A 222 18.26 3.34 -1.54
N PHE A 223 18.92 2.29 -1.06
CA PHE A 223 19.61 1.33 -1.91
C PHE A 223 19.65 -0.05 -1.26
N ARG A 224 19.75 -1.10 -2.07
CA ARG A 224 19.98 -2.47 -1.60
C ARG A 224 21.40 -2.88 -1.96
N THR A 225 22.18 -3.34 -0.99
CA THR A 225 23.50 -3.96 -1.25
C THR A 225 23.35 -5.17 -2.16
N ALA A 226 24.37 -5.48 -2.96
CA ALA A 226 24.35 -6.70 -3.76
C ALA A 226 24.29 -7.96 -2.88
N GLY A 227 23.91 -9.07 -3.48
CA GLY A 227 24.17 -10.41 -2.96
C GLY A 227 25.03 -11.19 -3.98
N PRO A 228 25.31 -12.48 -3.73
CA PRO A 228 25.96 -13.32 -4.73
C PRO A 228 25.14 -13.31 -6.04
N ALA A 229 25.76 -13.66 -7.17
CA ALA A 229 25.04 -13.78 -8.43
C ALA A 229 23.84 -14.74 -8.28
N ALA A 230 22.68 -14.34 -8.79
CA ALA A 230 21.48 -15.15 -8.72
C ALA A 230 21.67 -16.45 -9.52
N GLU A 231 21.82 -17.58 -8.83
CA GLU A 231 21.68 -18.90 -9.41
C GLU A 231 20.17 -19.23 -9.54
N SER A 232 19.81 -20.01 -10.57
CA SER A 232 18.45 -20.51 -10.74
C SER A 232 18.24 -21.73 -9.83
N ILE A 233 17.17 -21.70 -9.04
CA ILE A 233 16.75 -22.79 -8.16
C ILE A 233 15.66 -23.59 -8.88
N THR A 234 15.98 -24.82 -9.27
CA THR A 234 14.96 -25.75 -9.78
C THR A 234 14.05 -26.19 -8.63
N VAL A 235 12.75 -25.93 -8.75
CA VAL A 235 11.74 -26.37 -7.80
C VAL A 235 11.37 -27.82 -8.11
N GLY A 236 11.55 -28.72 -7.14
CA GLY A 236 11.10 -30.10 -7.22
C GLY A 236 9.58 -30.20 -7.37
N TRP A 237 9.07 -31.32 -7.87
CA TRP A 237 7.62 -31.49 -8.07
C TRP A 237 6.84 -31.55 -6.76
N ASP A 238 7.47 -32.09 -5.71
CA ASP A 238 6.88 -32.26 -4.38
C ASP A 238 7.34 -31.18 -3.39
N ASP A 239 8.05 -30.16 -3.87
CA ASP A 239 8.53 -29.07 -3.02
C ASP A 239 7.37 -28.19 -2.53
N ASP A 240 7.46 -27.78 -1.27
CA ASP A 240 6.58 -26.75 -0.72
C ASP A 240 7.03 -25.38 -1.24
N LEU A 241 6.41 -24.94 -2.34
CA LEU A 241 6.69 -23.64 -2.96
C LEU A 241 6.47 -22.47 -1.99
N THR A 242 5.48 -22.56 -1.10
CA THR A 242 5.21 -21.52 -0.10
C THR A 242 6.39 -21.39 0.86
N LYS A 243 6.82 -22.53 1.42
CA LYS A 243 7.95 -22.56 2.34
C LYS A 243 9.24 -22.10 1.67
N LEU A 244 9.54 -22.61 0.47
CA LEU A 244 10.75 -22.24 -0.26
C LEU A 244 10.85 -20.73 -0.49
N LEU A 245 9.79 -20.13 -1.03
CA LEU A 245 9.77 -18.70 -1.31
C LEU A 245 9.78 -17.85 -0.03
N THR A 246 9.09 -18.28 1.03
CA THR A 246 9.03 -17.55 2.32
C THR A 246 10.36 -17.61 3.06
N ASP A 247 10.97 -18.78 3.18
CA ASP A 247 12.29 -18.94 3.82
C ASP A 247 13.33 -18.10 3.08
N ASN A 248 13.28 -18.10 1.74
CA ASN A 248 14.21 -17.33 0.94
C ASN A 248 13.95 -15.83 1.01
N ASN A 249 12.72 -15.36 1.20
CA ASN A 249 12.39 -13.92 1.35
C ASN A 249 13.21 -13.23 2.46
N ASP A 250 13.54 -13.97 3.53
CA ASP A 250 14.30 -13.48 4.70
C ASP A 250 15.79 -13.84 4.68
N ASN A 251 16.22 -14.71 3.77
CA ASN A 251 17.59 -15.20 3.73
C ASN A 251 18.53 -14.21 3.03
N ALA A 252 19.50 -13.64 3.76
CA ALA A 252 20.49 -12.70 3.22
C ALA A 252 21.44 -13.33 2.18
N GLU A 253 21.58 -14.67 2.17
CA GLU A 253 22.40 -15.40 1.18
C GLU A 253 21.73 -15.52 -0.18
N ILE A 254 20.41 -15.38 -0.25
CA ILE A 254 19.65 -15.50 -1.50
C ILE A 254 19.42 -14.09 -2.06
N PRO A 255 20.05 -13.68 -3.17
CA PRO A 255 19.92 -12.32 -3.68
C PRO A 255 18.49 -11.99 -4.13
N GLU A 256 18.15 -10.70 -4.17
CA GLU A 256 16.98 -10.23 -4.92
C GLU A 256 17.11 -10.62 -6.40
N GLY A 257 16.01 -11.06 -7.02
CA GLY A 257 15.98 -11.48 -8.42
C GLY A 257 16.32 -12.95 -8.66
N THR A 258 16.57 -13.76 -7.62
CA THR A 258 16.70 -15.22 -7.74
C THR A 258 15.56 -15.81 -8.54
N GLU A 259 15.90 -16.71 -9.47
CA GLU A 259 14.96 -17.44 -10.29
C GLU A 259 14.57 -18.76 -9.64
N TYR A 260 13.26 -19.02 -9.62
CA TYR A 260 12.67 -20.29 -9.21
C TYR A 260 12.07 -20.94 -10.46
N PHE A 261 12.74 -21.96 -10.96
CA PHE A 261 12.35 -22.66 -12.18
C PHE A 261 11.35 -23.78 -11.88
N LEU A 262 10.15 -23.70 -12.49
CA LEU A 262 9.07 -24.66 -12.34
C LEU A 262 9.08 -25.65 -13.52
N PRO A 263 9.30 -26.96 -13.28
CA PRO A 263 9.31 -27.96 -14.34
C PRO A 263 8.00 -28.07 -15.12
N ALA A 264 8.06 -28.55 -16.36
CA ALA A 264 6.89 -28.79 -17.21
C ALA A 264 5.85 -29.67 -16.51
N GLY A 265 4.58 -29.26 -16.55
CA GLY A 265 3.45 -30.02 -16.00
C GLY A 265 3.40 -30.12 -14.47
N SER A 266 4.31 -29.44 -13.76
CA SER A 266 4.28 -29.34 -12.29
C SER A 266 3.06 -28.53 -11.82
N SER A 267 2.61 -28.80 -10.59
CA SER A 267 1.47 -28.13 -9.98
C SER A 267 1.74 -27.86 -8.52
N TYR A 268 1.66 -26.59 -8.12
CA TYR A 268 1.95 -26.13 -6.77
C TYR A 268 0.75 -25.44 -6.14
N ARG A 269 0.61 -25.56 -4.82
CA ARG A 269 -0.19 -24.63 -4.03
C ARG A 269 0.75 -23.60 -3.42
N LEU A 270 0.30 -22.35 -3.42
CA LEU A 270 1.04 -21.22 -2.89
C LEU A 270 0.13 -20.46 -1.94
N SER A 271 0.52 -20.34 -0.68
CA SER A 271 -0.01 -19.34 0.25
C SER A 271 0.89 -18.10 0.16
N PRO A 272 0.47 -17.02 -0.51
CA PRO A 272 1.30 -15.82 -0.64
C PRO A 272 1.71 -15.20 0.71
N PHE A 273 2.87 -14.55 0.73
CA PHE A 273 3.42 -13.85 1.89
C PHE A 273 3.62 -12.36 1.62
N ALA A 274 4.18 -11.63 2.59
CA ALA A 274 4.57 -10.25 2.37
C ALA A 274 6.00 -10.18 1.79
N ILE A 275 6.11 -9.74 0.55
CA ILE A 275 7.38 -9.69 -0.20
C ILE A 275 8.28 -8.60 0.39
N LYS A 276 9.54 -8.94 0.67
CA LYS A 276 10.61 -8.03 1.14
C LYS A 276 11.66 -7.76 0.06
N LYS A 277 11.81 -8.70 -0.87
CA LYS A 277 12.72 -8.63 -2.02
C LYS A 277 12.11 -9.33 -3.22
N GLY A 278 12.42 -8.82 -4.39
CA GLY A 278 12.01 -9.35 -5.68
C GLY A 278 12.56 -10.74 -6.01
N PHE A 279 11.89 -11.43 -6.93
CA PHE A 279 12.26 -12.76 -7.43
C PHE A 279 11.67 -12.99 -8.81
N ARG A 280 12.16 -14.03 -9.50
CA ARG A 280 11.60 -14.54 -10.76
C ARG A 280 10.97 -15.91 -10.53
N LEU A 281 9.75 -16.13 -11.00
CA LEU A 281 9.10 -17.45 -11.01
C LEU A 281 8.85 -17.85 -12.47
N VAL A 282 9.60 -18.85 -12.94
CA VAL A 282 9.74 -19.15 -14.36
C VAL A 282 9.34 -20.57 -14.64
N GLY A 283 8.28 -20.77 -15.42
CA GLY A 283 7.83 -22.08 -15.87
C GLY A 283 8.51 -22.56 -17.14
N SER A 284 8.74 -23.86 -17.22
CA SER A 284 9.26 -24.54 -18.43
C SER A 284 8.42 -24.22 -19.67
N THR A 285 9.05 -23.72 -20.72
CA THR A 285 8.43 -23.51 -22.05
C THR A 285 8.31 -24.79 -22.86
N GLU A 286 8.93 -25.88 -22.39
CA GLU A 286 8.77 -27.21 -22.96
C GLU A 286 7.61 -27.93 -22.25
N GLY A 287 6.69 -28.50 -23.01
CA GLY A 287 5.58 -29.30 -22.46
C GLY A 287 4.41 -28.47 -21.91
N ILE A 288 3.73 -29.02 -20.88
CA ILE A 288 2.54 -28.39 -20.28
C ILE A 288 2.99 -27.27 -19.34
N LYS A 289 2.33 -26.11 -19.42
CA LYS A 289 2.59 -24.95 -18.55
C LYS A 289 2.40 -25.36 -17.07
N PRO A 290 3.35 -25.04 -16.17
CA PRO A 290 3.19 -25.32 -14.75
C PRO A 290 2.07 -24.49 -14.12
N ILE A 291 1.39 -25.07 -13.14
CA ILE A 291 0.24 -24.47 -12.47
C ILE A 291 0.61 -24.04 -11.06
N VAL A 292 0.24 -22.82 -10.68
CA VAL A 292 0.33 -22.31 -9.31
C VAL A 292 -1.06 -21.89 -8.84
N THR A 293 -1.65 -22.67 -7.94
CA THR A 293 -2.92 -22.35 -7.29
C THR A 293 -2.69 -21.49 -6.06
N MET A 294 -3.14 -20.24 -6.12
CA MET A 294 -3.00 -19.26 -5.05
C MET A 294 -4.10 -19.39 -4.00
N GLU A 295 -3.69 -19.46 -2.74
CA GLU A 295 -4.58 -19.59 -1.57
C GLU A 295 -4.86 -18.27 -0.85
N SER A 296 -4.27 -17.16 -1.30
CA SER A 296 -4.52 -15.80 -0.81
C SER A 296 -4.00 -14.78 -1.83
N SER A 297 -3.79 -13.54 -1.39
CA SER A 297 -3.20 -12.45 -2.18
C SER A 297 -1.78 -12.13 -1.70
N TRP A 298 -0.88 -11.80 -2.62
CA TRP A 298 0.41 -11.20 -2.26
C TRP A 298 0.23 -9.83 -1.61
N ASN A 299 1.16 -9.49 -0.73
CA ASN A 299 1.34 -8.15 -0.18
C ASN A 299 2.83 -7.79 -0.20
N VAL A 300 3.17 -6.53 0.06
CA VAL A 300 4.55 -6.06 0.19
C VAL A 300 4.78 -5.64 1.63
N VAL A 301 5.95 -5.95 2.20
CA VAL A 301 6.30 -5.47 3.54
C VAL A 301 6.43 -3.95 3.54
N ALA A 302 5.89 -3.29 4.56
CA ALA A 302 5.91 -1.83 4.66
C ALA A 302 7.34 -1.27 4.60
N GLY A 303 7.54 -0.27 3.73
CA GLY A 303 8.82 0.38 3.49
C GLY A 303 9.73 -0.36 2.51
N SER A 304 9.30 -1.50 1.92
CA SER A 304 10.15 -2.22 0.98
C SER A 304 10.42 -1.40 -0.28
N TYR A 305 11.66 -1.46 -0.74
CA TYR A 305 12.09 -1.09 -2.07
C TYR A 305 12.49 -2.37 -2.82
N ILE A 306 11.81 -2.66 -3.92
CA ILE A 306 11.95 -3.89 -4.69
C ILE A 306 12.33 -3.52 -6.12
N SER A 307 13.40 -4.13 -6.63
CA SER A 307 13.91 -3.82 -7.99
C SER A 307 13.11 -4.51 -9.09
N GLY A 308 12.64 -5.73 -8.84
CA GLY A 308 12.01 -6.53 -9.89
C GLY A 308 11.26 -7.74 -9.35
N ILE A 309 9.99 -7.92 -9.73
CA ILE A 309 9.28 -9.20 -9.61
C ILE A 309 8.89 -9.64 -11.02
N GLU A 310 9.14 -10.89 -11.38
CA GLU A 310 8.86 -11.36 -12.72
C GLU A 310 8.25 -12.76 -12.70
N PHE A 311 7.19 -12.94 -13.47
CA PHE A 311 6.51 -14.20 -13.67
C PHE A 311 6.52 -14.55 -15.15
N VAL A 312 7.05 -15.74 -15.49
CA VAL A 312 7.22 -16.15 -16.88
C VAL A 312 6.63 -17.52 -17.10
N ASN A 313 5.69 -17.65 -18.04
CA ASN A 313 5.16 -18.92 -18.50
C ASN A 313 4.58 -19.79 -17.37
N VAL A 314 3.73 -19.19 -16.54
CA VAL A 314 3.03 -19.86 -15.43
C VAL A 314 1.52 -19.68 -15.59
N GLU A 315 0.76 -20.74 -15.32
CA GLU A 315 -0.69 -20.66 -15.15
C GLU A 315 -1.02 -20.45 -13.68
N PHE A 316 -1.58 -19.29 -13.35
CA PHE A 316 -2.07 -18.98 -12.02
C PHE A 316 -3.56 -19.26 -11.91
N ARG A 317 -3.94 -19.91 -10.81
CA ARG A 317 -5.33 -20.18 -10.48
C ARG A 317 -5.67 -19.64 -9.11
N GLN A 318 -6.94 -19.28 -8.90
CA GLN A 318 -7.48 -19.03 -7.57
C GLN A 318 -8.80 -19.77 -7.41
N GLU A 319 -8.90 -20.58 -6.35
CA GLU A 319 -10.10 -21.37 -6.03
C GLU A 319 -10.89 -20.77 -4.85
N ILE A 320 -10.41 -19.64 -4.33
CA ILE A 320 -11.02 -18.91 -3.22
C ILE A 320 -11.71 -17.64 -3.71
N LEU A 321 -12.82 -17.30 -3.08
CA LEU A 321 -13.52 -16.04 -3.32
C LEU A 321 -12.89 -14.91 -2.50
N ASN A 322 -13.20 -13.66 -2.87
CA ASN A 322 -12.81 -12.46 -2.12
C ASN A 322 -11.29 -12.24 -1.99
N SER A 323 -10.51 -12.78 -2.93
CA SER A 323 -9.06 -12.62 -2.97
C SER A 323 -8.58 -12.08 -4.31
N TYR A 324 -7.34 -11.61 -4.31
CA TYR A 324 -6.66 -10.94 -5.41
C TYR A 324 -5.38 -11.69 -5.77
N PHE A 325 -4.71 -11.26 -6.84
CA PHE A 325 -3.30 -11.63 -7.07
C PHE A 325 -2.39 -10.81 -6.15
N PHE A 326 -2.58 -9.48 -6.11
CA PHE A 326 -1.97 -8.54 -5.17
C PHE A 326 -3.03 -7.70 -4.44
N ASN A 327 -2.88 -7.55 -3.13
CA ASN A 327 -3.73 -6.69 -2.29
C ASN A 327 -2.87 -5.92 -1.28
N SER A 328 -2.29 -4.80 -1.72
CA SER A 328 -1.32 -4.05 -0.93
C SER A 328 -1.95 -2.90 -0.16
N GLY A 329 -1.79 -2.94 1.16
CA GLY A 329 -2.14 -1.85 2.08
C GLY A 329 -0.95 -1.00 2.52
N ASN A 330 0.25 -1.55 2.40
CA ASN A 330 1.48 -1.00 2.96
C ASN A 330 2.14 0.00 2.03
N ALA A 331 3.03 0.84 2.57
CA ALA A 331 3.89 1.68 1.75
C ALA A 331 5.00 0.84 1.09
N TYR A 332 5.29 1.06 -0.18
CA TYR A 332 6.39 0.38 -0.88
C TYR A 332 6.81 1.12 -2.16
N THR A 333 7.99 0.80 -2.66
CA THR A 333 8.48 1.16 -3.99
C THR A 333 8.83 -0.10 -4.77
N LEU A 334 8.31 -0.25 -5.99
CA LEU A 334 8.57 -1.35 -6.90
C LEU A 334 9.02 -0.78 -8.25
N GLU A 335 10.28 -0.98 -8.61
CA GLU A 335 10.81 -0.44 -9.87
C GLU A 335 10.17 -1.18 -11.05
N ASN A 336 10.18 -2.52 -11.05
CA ASN A 336 9.66 -3.30 -12.15
C ASN A 336 8.81 -4.47 -11.67
N ILE A 337 7.70 -4.70 -12.35
CA ILE A 337 7.01 -5.98 -12.32
C ILE A 337 6.59 -6.40 -13.72
N SER A 338 6.87 -7.65 -14.06
CA SER A 338 6.54 -8.21 -15.38
C SER A 338 5.83 -9.55 -15.29
N PHE A 339 4.93 -9.74 -16.24
CA PHE A 339 4.25 -11.01 -16.50
C PHE A 339 4.41 -11.33 -17.99
N VAL A 340 5.02 -12.47 -18.30
CA VAL A 340 5.29 -12.89 -19.68
C VAL A 340 4.68 -14.25 -19.91
N ASN A 341 3.77 -14.38 -20.87
CA ASN A 341 3.11 -15.64 -21.21
C ASN A 341 2.41 -16.30 -20.00
N CYS A 342 1.84 -15.51 -19.09
CA CYS A 342 1.08 -16.01 -17.95
C CYS A 342 -0.42 -16.15 -18.26
N ASP A 343 -1.05 -17.19 -17.74
CA ASP A 343 -2.50 -17.35 -17.79
C ASP A 343 -3.09 -17.23 -16.38
N PHE A 344 -4.22 -16.54 -16.25
CA PHE A 344 -4.88 -16.29 -14.97
C PHE A 344 -6.32 -16.78 -15.03
N TYR A 345 -6.68 -17.65 -14.09
CA TYR A 345 -8.02 -18.24 -13.97
C TYR A 345 -8.60 -18.09 -12.57
N GLY A 346 -9.90 -17.79 -12.49
CA GLY A 346 -10.66 -17.85 -11.23
C GLY A 346 -10.38 -16.72 -10.25
N PHE A 347 -9.70 -15.65 -10.65
CA PHE A 347 -9.48 -14.47 -9.79
C PHE A 347 -10.78 -13.68 -9.61
N GLY A 348 -11.57 -14.07 -8.62
CA GLY A 348 -12.93 -13.56 -8.43
C GLY A 348 -13.00 -12.08 -8.04
N ARG A 349 -12.20 -11.63 -7.06
CA ARG A 349 -12.39 -10.29 -6.47
C ARG A 349 -11.65 -9.19 -7.23
N GLY A 350 -10.52 -9.48 -7.83
CA GLY A 350 -9.71 -8.53 -8.60
C GLY A 350 -8.30 -9.07 -8.79
N PHE A 351 -7.46 -8.35 -9.53
CA PHE A 351 -6.07 -8.78 -9.76
C PHE A 351 -5.08 -7.96 -8.94
N TRP A 352 -5.02 -6.64 -9.13
CA TRP A 352 -4.09 -5.73 -8.48
C TRP A 352 -4.83 -4.65 -7.70
N ARG A 353 -4.68 -4.62 -6.36
CA ARG A 353 -5.37 -3.65 -5.50
C ARG A 353 -4.41 -2.87 -4.61
N HIS A 354 -4.57 -1.56 -4.62
CA HIS A 354 -4.00 -0.65 -3.63
C HIS A 354 -5.10 -0.16 -2.66
N GLN A 355 -4.80 -0.20 -1.36
CA GLN A 355 -5.68 0.28 -0.30
C GLN A 355 -4.89 0.99 0.81
N GLY A 356 -5.58 1.78 1.62
CA GLY A 356 -4.99 2.52 2.75
C GLY A 356 -4.14 3.72 2.31
N ALA A 357 -4.11 4.75 3.15
CA ALA A 357 -3.38 6.01 2.93
C ALA A 357 -1.88 5.85 3.20
N ASN A 358 -1.21 5.03 2.39
CA ASN A 358 0.22 4.74 2.45
C ASN A 358 0.83 4.84 1.05
N ASN A 359 1.98 5.48 0.91
CA ASN A 359 2.62 5.72 -0.40
C ASN A 359 3.00 4.41 -1.10
N LYS A 360 2.43 4.16 -2.27
CA LYS A 360 2.74 3.01 -3.14
C LYS A 360 3.23 3.53 -4.46
N HIS A 361 4.50 3.29 -4.75
CA HIS A 361 5.14 3.74 -5.97
C HIS A 361 5.53 2.55 -6.83
N LEU A 362 4.95 2.48 -8.02
CA LEU A 362 5.23 1.46 -9.02
C LEU A 362 5.71 2.16 -10.29
N MET A 363 7.00 2.02 -10.61
CA MET A 363 7.59 2.73 -11.73
C MET A 363 7.20 2.06 -13.06
N ASN A 364 7.31 0.73 -13.13
CA ASN A 364 7.05 -0.01 -14.35
C ASN A 364 6.26 -1.30 -14.11
N PHE A 365 5.12 -1.42 -14.79
CA PHE A 365 4.31 -2.63 -14.85
C PHE A 365 4.17 -3.09 -16.31
N GLU A 366 4.53 -4.34 -16.59
CA GLU A 366 4.43 -4.89 -17.94
C GLU A 366 3.71 -6.25 -17.97
N MET A 367 2.80 -6.40 -18.92
CA MET A 367 2.19 -7.67 -19.29
C MET A 367 2.40 -7.91 -20.77
N GLU A 368 3.05 -9.02 -21.11
CA GLU A 368 3.28 -9.47 -22.48
C GLU A 368 2.72 -10.89 -22.64
N GLY A 369 1.89 -11.13 -23.65
CA GLY A 369 1.43 -12.49 -23.92
C GLY A 369 0.54 -13.07 -22.81
N CYS A 370 -0.08 -12.25 -21.96
CA CYS A 370 -0.88 -12.75 -20.83
C CYS A 370 -2.37 -12.97 -21.17
N LYS A 371 -3.02 -13.94 -20.52
CA LYS A 371 -4.45 -14.20 -20.65
C LYS A 371 -5.16 -14.16 -19.29
N PHE A 372 -6.28 -13.46 -19.24
CA PHE A 372 -7.23 -13.48 -18.12
C PHE A 372 -8.51 -14.12 -18.58
N GLU A 373 -8.88 -15.21 -17.92
CA GLU A 373 -9.99 -16.03 -18.35
C GLU A 373 -10.85 -16.44 -17.15
N GLN A 374 -12.16 -16.27 -17.24
CA GLN A 374 -13.11 -16.57 -16.15
C GLN A 374 -12.73 -15.90 -14.81
N CYS A 375 -12.17 -14.69 -14.87
CA CYS A 375 -11.84 -13.88 -13.70
C CYS A 375 -12.95 -12.87 -13.44
N GLY A 376 -13.34 -12.60 -12.19
CA GLY A 376 -14.48 -11.72 -11.89
C GLY A 376 -15.83 -12.42 -11.70
N TRP A 377 -15.81 -13.75 -11.67
CA TRP A 377 -16.97 -14.60 -11.42
C TRP A 377 -17.38 -14.60 -9.94
N GLN A 378 -17.77 -13.42 -9.43
CA GLN A 378 -18.42 -13.22 -8.14
C GLN A 378 -19.09 -11.84 -8.07
N THR A 379 -19.92 -11.63 -7.05
CA THR A 379 -20.49 -10.32 -6.75
C THR A 379 -19.49 -9.40 -6.05
N GLY A 380 -19.71 -8.09 -6.21
CA GLY A 380 -18.88 -7.05 -5.57
C GLY A 380 -17.42 -7.10 -5.97
N ALA A 381 -17.10 -7.68 -7.14
CA ALA A 381 -15.75 -7.68 -7.65
C ALA A 381 -15.25 -6.24 -7.86
N TYR A 382 -13.96 -6.06 -7.64
CA TYR A 382 -13.20 -4.96 -8.19
C TYR A 382 -12.87 -5.28 -9.67
N GLY A 383 -11.73 -4.88 -10.18
CA GLY A 383 -11.32 -5.24 -11.54
C GLY A 383 -9.87 -5.68 -11.60
N THR A 384 -9.27 -5.55 -12.78
CA THR A 384 -7.86 -5.91 -12.96
C THR A 384 -6.95 -4.99 -12.15
N PHE A 385 -7.21 -3.68 -12.15
CA PHE A 385 -6.47 -2.72 -11.32
C PHE A 385 -7.42 -1.81 -10.56
N HIS A 386 -7.30 -1.81 -9.23
CA HIS A 386 -8.06 -0.92 -8.37
C HIS A 386 -7.15 -0.12 -7.45
N LEU A 387 -6.90 1.14 -7.82
CA LEU A 387 -6.06 2.08 -7.10
C LEU A 387 -6.93 3.00 -6.25
N GLY A 388 -7.03 2.66 -4.96
CA GLY A 388 -7.92 3.31 -4.00
C GLY A 388 -7.19 3.74 -2.73
N SER A 389 -5.90 4.07 -2.81
CA SER A 389 -5.15 4.55 -1.64
C SER A 389 -5.33 6.05 -1.47
N THR A 390 -6.40 6.43 -0.76
CA THR A 390 -6.67 7.83 -0.40
C THR A 390 -6.80 8.04 1.10
N ASP A 391 -6.52 9.26 1.57
CA ASP A 391 -6.89 9.71 2.92
C ASP A 391 -8.36 10.20 2.97
N LYS A 392 -8.76 10.80 4.09
CA LYS A 392 -10.14 11.27 4.32
C LYS A 392 -10.43 12.55 3.52
N GLU A 393 -9.39 13.27 3.16
CA GLU A 393 -9.40 14.50 2.40
C GLU A 393 -9.41 14.23 0.88
N GLY A 394 -9.17 12.97 0.48
CA GLY A 394 -9.16 12.52 -0.90
C GLY A 394 -7.79 12.62 -1.58
N ASN A 395 -6.72 12.92 -0.85
CA ASN A 395 -5.37 12.93 -1.41
C ASN A 395 -4.95 11.52 -1.77
N SER A 396 -4.26 11.38 -2.90
CA SER A 396 -3.81 10.10 -3.42
C SER A 396 -2.45 9.72 -2.89
N TYR A 397 -2.31 8.44 -2.56
CA TYR A 397 -1.05 7.83 -2.14
C TYR A 397 -0.55 6.80 -3.16
N ASP A 398 -1.21 6.75 -4.32
CA ASP A 398 -0.80 5.94 -5.46
C ASP A 398 0.12 6.75 -6.38
N HIS A 399 1.20 6.14 -6.83
CA HIS A 399 2.07 6.67 -7.88
C HIS A 399 2.43 5.54 -8.83
N LEU A 400 1.87 5.58 -10.05
CA LEU A 400 2.17 4.64 -11.11
C LEU A 400 2.69 5.43 -12.31
N GLU A 401 3.92 5.15 -12.74
CA GLU A 401 4.53 5.91 -13.84
C GLU A 401 4.21 5.29 -15.20
N ARG A 402 4.37 3.98 -15.34
CA ARG A 402 4.20 3.27 -16.61
C ARG A 402 3.53 1.91 -16.44
N VAL A 403 2.46 1.68 -17.20
CA VAL A 403 1.72 0.41 -17.24
C VAL A 403 1.45 0.03 -18.69
N ILE A 404 1.89 -1.16 -19.07
CA ILE A 404 1.80 -1.64 -20.45
C ILE A 404 1.21 -3.04 -20.53
N PHE A 405 0.28 -3.20 -21.46
CA PHE A 405 -0.30 -4.48 -21.87
C PHE A 405 -0.04 -4.71 -23.36
N ARG A 406 0.59 -5.84 -23.68
CA ARG A 406 0.95 -6.24 -25.04
C ARG A 406 0.57 -7.67 -25.31
N ASN A 407 -0.09 -7.91 -26.45
CA ASN A 407 -0.49 -9.26 -26.84
C ASN A 407 -1.27 -9.97 -25.70
N CYS A 408 -2.22 -9.24 -25.11
CA CYS A 408 -2.98 -9.70 -23.96
C CYS A 408 -4.44 -9.97 -24.30
N THR A 409 -5.03 -10.95 -23.64
CA THR A 409 -6.45 -11.28 -23.74
C THR A 409 -7.13 -11.15 -22.39
N PHE A 410 -8.25 -10.45 -22.36
CA PHE A 410 -9.13 -10.35 -21.21
C PHE A 410 -10.53 -10.83 -21.61
N SER A 411 -10.93 -11.99 -21.12
CA SER A 411 -12.13 -12.67 -21.61
C SER A 411 -13.01 -13.27 -20.52
N ARG A 412 -14.33 -13.20 -20.78
CA ARG A 412 -15.40 -13.83 -20.00
C ARG A 412 -15.28 -13.51 -18.52
N ASP A 413 -15.33 -12.23 -18.18
CA ASP A 413 -15.13 -11.79 -16.79
C ASP A 413 -16.34 -12.04 -15.87
N ASN A 414 -17.45 -12.48 -16.45
CA ASN A 414 -18.70 -12.77 -15.77
C ASN A 414 -19.23 -14.13 -16.21
N ASN A 415 -20.07 -14.74 -15.36
CA ASN A 415 -20.71 -16.01 -15.65
C ASN A 415 -22.16 -15.83 -16.13
N SER A 416 -22.42 -14.84 -17.00
CA SER A 416 -23.76 -14.51 -17.50
C SER A 416 -24.81 -14.22 -16.40
N THR A 417 -24.37 -13.88 -15.19
CA THR A 417 -25.22 -13.56 -14.04
C THR A 417 -25.16 -12.06 -13.80
N ASP A 418 -26.32 -11.42 -13.69
CA ASP A 418 -26.41 -9.98 -13.45
C ASP A 418 -25.72 -9.59 -12.11
N GLY A 419 -24.87 -8.56 -12.15
CA GLY A 419 -24.10 -8.11 -10.98
C GLY A 419 -22.78 -8.85 -10.73
N TRP A 420 -22.41 -9.80 -11.58
CA TRP A 420 -21.09 -10.42 -11.65
C TRP A 420 -20.27 -9.77 -12.76
N GLY A 421 -18.94 -9.83 -12.66
CA GLY A 421 -18.03 -9.19 -13.61
C GLY A 421 -17.00 -8.31 -12.93
N TRP A 422 -15.83 -8.20 -13.53
CA TRP A 422 -14.87 -7.20 -13.13
C TRP A 422 -15.39 -5.80 -13.45
N GLY A 423 -15.08 -4.85 -12.56
CA GLY A 423 -15.54 -3.47 -12.68
C GLY A 423 -14.70 -2.60 -13.62
N ASN A 424 -13.51 -3.07 -14.02
CA ASN A 424 -12.53 -2.28 -14.77
C ASN A 424 -11.36 -3.14 -15.27
N ILE A 425 -10.65 -2.63 -16.27
CA ILE A 425 -9.26 -3.02 -16.57
C ILE A 425 -8.28 -2.13 -15.81
N PHE A 426 -8.63 -0.85 -15.61
CA PHE A 426 -7.78 0.10 -14.89
C PHE A 426 -8.58 1.20 -14.19
N TYR A 427 -8.72 1.11 -12.88
CA TYR A 427 -9.46 2.07 -12.07
C TYR A 427 -8.53 2.84 -11.12
N ALA A 428 -8.29 4.10 -11.46
CA ALA A 428 -7.44 5.03 -10.72
C ALA A 428 -8.06 6.45 -10.70
N PRO A 429 -9.30 6.60 -10.20
CA PRO A 429 -10.05 7.84 -10.30
C PRO A 429 -9.44 8.99 -9.49
N ASN A 430 -8.56 8.70 -8.53
CA ASN A 430 -7.94 9.68 -7.64
C ASN A 430 -6.43 9.83 -7.90
N LEU A 431 -5.85 9.11 -8.87
CA LEU A 431 -4.42 9.23 -9.18
C LEU A 431 -4.11 10.69 -9.55
N ASP A 432 -3.19 11.32 -8.82
CA ASP A 432 -2.90 12.76 -8.89
C ASP A 432 -1.59 13.07 -9.64
N LYS A 433 -0.91 12.03 -10.13
CA LYS A 433 0.31 12.10 -10.92
C LYS A 433 0.04 11.53 -12.32
N PRO A 434 0.72 12.06 -13.36
CA PRO A 434 0.57 11.55 -14.71
C PRO A 434 1.07 10.11 -14.81
N ILE A 435 0.45 9.34 -15.71
CA ILE A 435 0.79 7.95 -16.01
C ILE A 435 0.91 7.76 -17.52
N HIS A 436 1.84 6.92 -17.97
CA HIS A 436 1.83 6.33 -19.30
C HIS A 436 1.10 4.98 -19.26
N LEU A 437 -0.06 4.91 -19.91
CA LEU A 437 -0.89 3.71 -19.96
C LEU A 437 -1.04 3.22 -21.41
N GLU A 438 -0.46 2.07 -21.73
CA GLU A 438 -0.43 1.50 -23.09
C GLU A 438 -1.16 0.16 -23.16
N TYR A 439 -2.03 0.04 -24.16
CA TYR A 439 -2.64 -1.20 -24.59
C TYR A 439 -2.32 -1.39 -26.07
N LYS A 440 -1.51 -2.40 -26.38
CA LYS A 440 -1.08 -2.72 -27.73
C LYS A 440 -1.41 -4.15 -28.06
N ASN A 441 -2.14 -4.39 -29.14
CA ASN A 441 -2.49 -5.75 -29.56
C ASN A 441 -3.27 -6.49 -28.44
N VAL A 442 -4.36 -5.89 -27.95
CA VAL A 442 -5.14 -6.43 -26.83
C VAL A 442 -6.54 -6.83 -27.29
N THR A 443 -6.98 -8.03 -26.93
CA THR A 443 -8.35 -8.52 -27.20
C THR A 443 -9.17 -8.54 -25.92
N PHE A 444 -10.30 -7.85 -25.93
CA PHE A 444 -11.33 -7.94 -24.90
C PHE A 444 -12.55 -8.69 -25.44
N TYR A 445 -13.06 -9.67 -24.70
CA TYR A 445 -14.30 -10.38 -25.03
C TYR A 445 -15.17 -10.59 -23.81
N SER A 446 -16.43 -10.14 -23.82
CA SER A 446 -17.34 -10.32 -22.67
C SER A 446 -16.69 -9.84 -21.36
N PHE A 447 -16.33 -8.55 -21.32
CA PHE A 447 -15.45 -7.98 -20.30
C PHE A 447 -15.94 -6.61 -19.80
N CYS A 448 -16.04 -6.42 -18.48
CA CYS A 448 -16.49 -5.19 -17.81
C CYS A 448 -17.87 -4.72 -18.27
N ARG A 449 -18.82 -5.64 -18.47
CA ARG A 449 -20.16 -5.32 -18.98
C ARG A 449 -20.86 -4.26 -18.13
N ASN A 450 -21.35 -3.19 -18.76
CA ASN A 450 -22.00 -2.04 -18.12
C ASN A 450 -21.12 -1.28 -17.10
N GLN A 451 -19.80 -1.41 -17.20
CA GLN A 451 -18.84 -0.73 -16.34
C GLN A 451 -17.93 0.19 -17.17
N ARG A 452 -17.14 1.01 -16.50
CA ARG A 452 -16.09 1.82 -17.12
C ARG A 452 -14.75 1.09 -17.00
N MET A 453 -14.18 0.69 -18.12
CA MET A 453 -12.97 -0.11 -18.20
C MET A 453 -11.75 0.66 -17.68
N ILE A 454 -11.50 1.87 -18.18
CA ILE A 454 -10.39 2.73 -17.80
C ILE A 454 -10.92 3.99 -17.12
N ASN A 455 -10.41 4.31 -15.94
CA ASN A 455 -10.72 5.56 -15.25
C ASN A 455 -9.45 6.16 -14.65
N ILE A 456 -8.89 7.16 -15.33
CA ILE A 456 -7.74 7.96 -14.91
C ILE A 456 -8.09 9.44 -14.89
N GLN A 457 -9.34 9.77 -14.54
CA GLN A 457 -9.92 11.11 -14.68
C GLN A 457 -9.22 12.21 -13.85
N SER A 458 -8.46 11.85 -12.82
CA SER A 458 -7.70 12.81 -12.00
C SER A 458 -6.22 12.91 -12.37
N ALA A 459 -5.71 12.00 -13.21
CA ALA A 459 -4.30 11.94 -13.58
C ALA A 459 -4.01 12.94 -14.71
N VAL A 460 -3.92 14.22 -14.36
CA VAL A 460 -3.71 15.33 -15.32
C VAL A 460 -2.37 15.17 -16.04
N GLY A 461 -2.37 15.36 -17.36
CA GLY A 461 -1.16 15.29 -18.19
C GLY A 461 -0.65 13.87 -18.45
N SER A 462 -1.52 12.86 -18.33
CA SER A 462 -1.19 11.46 -18.63
C SER A 462 -1.05 11.21 -20.13
N GLU A 463 -0.60 10.00 -20.48
CA GLU A 463 -0.63 9.47 -21.84
C GLU A 463 -1.45 8.18 -21.87
N LEU A 464 -2.40 8.08 -22.79
CA LEU A 464 -3.19 6.87 -23.05
C LEU A 464 -2.99 6.42 -24.50
N VAL A 465 -2.43 5.23 -24.67
CA VAL A 465 -2.18 4.61 -25.97
C VAL A 465 -3.07 3.38 -26.12
N LEU A 466 -3.97 3.38 -27.10
CA LEU A 466 -4.77 2.22 -27.50
C LEU A 466 -4.48 1.91 -28.97
N GLU A 467 -3.64 0.91 -29.23
CA GLU A 467 -3.23 0.51 -30.58
C GLU A 467 -3.52 -0.95 -30.84
N GLY A 468 -4.17 -1.27 -31.96
CA GLY A 468 -4.49 -2.66 -32.27
C GLY A 468 -5.39 -3.29 -31.22
N VAL A 469 -6.33 -2.55 -30.62
CA VAL A 469 -7.26 -3.09 -29.63
C VAL A 469 -8.51 -3.65 -30.32
N VAL A 470 -8.92 -4.86 -29.94
CA VAL A 470 -10.19 -5.47 -30.37
C VAL A 470 -11.14 -5.54 -29.19
N LEU A 471 -12.30 -4.89 -29.32
CA LEU A 471 -13.38 -4.90 -28.33
C LEU A 471 -14.56 -5.71 -28.87
N ALA A 472 -14.72 -6.92 -28.35
CA ALA A 472 -15.77 -7.83 -28.74
C ALA A 472 -16.84 -7.97 -27.65
N SER A 473 -18.08 -7.68 -28.03
CA SER A 473 -19.20 -7.53 -27.12
C SER A 473 -19.54 -8.80 -26.30
N PRO A 474 -20.18 -8.66 -25.12
CA PRO A 474 -20.48 -7.42 -24.39
C PRO A 474 -19.25 -6.82 -23.69
N CYS A 475 -18.99 -5.52 -23.88
CA CYS A 475 -17.89 -4.82 -23.19
C CYS A 475 -18.35 -3.52 -22.51
N GLY A 476 -17.55 -3.06 -21.55
CA GLY A 476 -17.76 -1.77 -20.87
C GLY A 476 -17.48 -0.53 -21.74
N GLU A 477 -17.80 0.64 -21.19
CA GLU A 477 -17.32 1.93 -21.70
C GLU A 477 -15.80 2.00 -21.53
N ILE A 478 -15.08 2.48 -22.54
CA ILE A 478 -13.63 2.29 -22.56
C ILE A 478 -12.90 3.17 -21.57
N TYR A 479 -13.07 4.50 -21.61
CA TYR A 479 -12.22 5.36 -20.82
C TYR A 479 -12.89 6.64 -20.31
N SER A 480 -12.30 7.14 -19.22
CA SER A 480 -12.40 8.51 -18.78
C SER A 480 -11.03 8.96 -18.33
N ILE A 481 -10.61 10.13 -18.83
CA ILE A 481 -9.24 10.61 -18.74
C ILE A 481 -9.18 12.01 -18.12
N GLY A 482 -8.07 12.31 -17.47
CA GLY A 482 -7.81 13.63 -16.90
C GLY A 482 -7.59 14.71 -17.96
N ALA A 483 -7.61 15.96 -17.50
CA ALA A 483 -7.29 17.09 -18.35
C ALA A 483 -5.87 16.97 -18.93
N ASN A 484 -5.68 17.49 -20.14
CA ASN A 484 -4.39 17.47 -20.86
C ASN A 484 -3.79 16.08 -21.11
N THR A 485 -4.57 15.00 -20.99
CA THR A 485 -4.12 13.66 -21.35
C THR A 485 -3.96 13.53 -22.85
N THR A 486 -2.78 13.13 -23.32
CA THR A 486 -2.55 12.82 -24.73
C THR A 486 -3.11 11.44 -25.05
N THR A 487 -3.80 11.30 -26.18
CA THR A 487 -4.37 10.03 -26.62
C THR A 487 -3.87 9.63 -27.99
N SER A 488 -3.52 8.35 -28.14
CA SER A 488 -3.11 7.73 -29.41
C SER A 488 -4.03 6.56 -29.71
N PHE A 489 -4.68 6.59 -30.88
CA PHE A 489 -5.58 5.53 -31.34
C PHE A 489 -5.19 5.09 -32.75
N SER A 490 -4.89 3.80 -32.93
CA SER A 490 -4.62 3.25 -34.26
C SER A 490 -5.08 1.79 -34.36
N ASN A 491 -5.61 1.41 -35.53
CA ASN A 491 -6.03 0.02 -35.83
C ASN A 491 -6.91 -0.64 -34.75
N ASN A 492 -7.81 0.13 -34.14
CA ASN A 492 -8.74 -0.40 -33.15
C ASN A 492 -10.03 -0.88 -33.83
N TYR A 493 -10.64 -1.94 -33.30
CA TYR A 493 -11.84 -2.57 -33.86
C TYR A 493 -12.87 -2.89 -32.79
N THR A 494 -14.14 -2.77 -33.17
CA THR A 494 -15.32 -3.06 -32.35
C THR A 494 -16.24 -4.00 -33.12
N THR A 495 -16.84 -4.99 -32.46
CA THR A 495 -17.84 -5.86 -33.11
C THR A 495 -19.20 -5.16 -33.23
N LYS A 496 -20.04 -5.56 -34.18
CA LYS A 496 -21.37 -4.96 -34.45
C LYS A 496 -22.30 -4.94 -33.26
N ASP A 497 -22.22 -5.97 -32.43
CA ASP A 497 -22.97 -6.15 -31.19
C ASP A 497 -22.40 -5.33 -30.03
N TYR A 498 -21.30 -4.59 -30.23
CA TYR A 498 -20.78 -3.63 -29.28
C TYR A 498 -21.68 -2.40 -29.19
N ALA A 499 -22.53 -2.39 -28.15
CA ALA A 499 -23.42 -1.29 -27.82
C ALA A 499 -22.88 -0.52 -26.63
N LEU A 500 -22.61 0.78 -26.81
CA LEU A 500 -22.16 1.69 -25.76
C LEU A 500 -23.20 2.75 -25.40
N GLY A 501 -23.14 3.22 -24.15
CA GLY A 501 -23.39 4.61 -23.79
C GLY A 501 -22.06 5.32 -23.50
N GLY A 502 -22.00 6.66 -23.62
CA GLY A 502 -20.80 7.44 -23.31
C GLY A 502 -19.85 7.70 -24.49
N SER A 503 -18.57 7.97 -24.20
CA SER A 503 -17.58 8.35 -25.23
C SER A 503 -17.06 7.12 -25.98
N LYS A 504 -17.21 7.10 -27.30
CA LYS A 504 -16.65 6.04 -28.15
C LYS A 504 -15.15 6.23 -28.33
N ILE A 505 -14.40 5.12 -28.37
CA ILE A 505 -13.03 5.14 -28.87
C ILE A 505 -13.01 5.42 -30.37
N ASN A 506 -11.89 5.94 -30.88
CA ASN A 506 -11.64 5.95 -32.31
C ASN A 506 -11.28 4.53 -32.77
N ALA A 507 -12.25 3.83 -33.36
CA ALA A 507 -12.14 2.46 -33.86
C ALA A 507 -12.97 2.25 -35.13
N THR A 508 -12.63 1.20 -35.86
CA THR A 508 -13.43 0.71 -36.98
C THR A 508 -14.50 -0.26 -36.46
N ASP A 509 -15.77 0.14 -36.57
CA ASP A 509 -16.91 -0.73 -36.30
C ASP A 509 -17.00 -1.81 -37.39
N LEU A 510 -16.85 -3.07 -37.01
CA LEU A 510 -17.00 -4.22 -37.90
C LEU A 510 -18.47 -4.54 -38.10
N ASP A 511 -18.87 -4.89 -39.33
CA ASP A 511 -20.22 -5.37 -39.63
C ASP A 511 -20.38 -6.88 -39.34
N MET A 512 -19.88 -7.33 -38.20
CA MET A 512 -20.03 -8.70 -37.69
C MET A 512 -20.05 -8.72 -36.17
N THR A 513 -20.84 -9.64 -35.61
CA THR A 513 -20.92 -9.91 -34.17
C THR A 513 -19.67 -10.64 -33.66
N ALA A 514 -19.46 -10.67 -32.35
CA ALA A 514 -18.35 -11.41 -31.77
C ALA A 514 -18.42 -12.92 -32.08
N ALA A 515 -19.63 -13.49 -32.13
CA ALA A 515 -19.86 -14.89 -32.49
C ALA A 515 -19.52 -15.20 -33.98
N GLU A 516 -19.67 -14.21 -34.86
CA GLU A 516 -19.28 -14.32 -36.27
C GLU A 516 -17.77 -14.14 -36.46
N LEU A 517 -17.13 -13.32 -35.64
CA LEU A 517 -15.68 -13.04 -35.70
C LEU A 517 -14.83 -14.24 -35.23
N PHE A 518 -15.18 -14.83 -34.09
CA PHE A 518 -14.37 -15.83 -33.39
C PHE A 518 -14.84 -17.27 -33.58
N VAL A 519 -13.93 -18.24 -33.49
CA VAL A 519 -14.20 -19.68 -33.64
C VAL A 519 -15.21 -20.20 -32.60
N ASP A 520 -14.90 -20.07 -31.30
CA ASP A 520 -15.77 -20.52 -30.20
C ASP A 520 -15.55 -19.63 -28.94
N PRO A 521 -16.02 -18.37 -28.98
CA PRO A 521 -15.65 -17.39 -27.97
C PRO A 521 -16.28 -17.67 -26.59
N GLU A 522 -17.40 -18.39 -26.55
CA GLU A 522 -18.02 -18.87 -25.30
C GLU A 522 -17.16 -19.90 -24.56
N LYS A 523 -16.33 -20.66 -25.30
CA LYS A 523 -15.35 -21.59 -24.72
C LYS A 523 -13.93 -20.99 -24.63
N GLY A 524 -13.75 -19.75 -25.07
CA GLY A 524 -12.47 -19.03 -25.03
C GLY A 524 -11.52 -19.32 -26.15
N ASP A 525 -12.03 -19.90 -27.24
CA ASP A 525 -11.33 -19.88 -28.49
C ASP A 525 -11.69 -18.60 -29.25
N LEU A 526 -10.86 -17.56 -29.05
CA LEU A 526 -11.00 -16.30 -29.75
C LEU A 526 -10.24 -16.28 -31.08
N THR A 527 -9.86 -17.44 -31.63
CA THR A 527 -9.23 -17.51 -32.95
C THR A 527 -10.11 -16.83 -34.00
N ILE A 528 -9.52 -15.96 -34.81
CA ILE A 528 -10.24 -15.20 -35.83
C ILE A 528 -10.54 -16.11 -37.02
N LYS A 529 -11.81 -16.16 -37.43
CA LYS A 529 -12.27 -17.05 -38.53
C LYS A 529 -11.78 -16.61 -39.91
N ASP A 530 -11.75 -15.31 -40.18
CA ASP A 530 -11.35 -14.77 -41.49
C ASP A 530 -9.91 -14.26 -41.47
N SER A 531 -9.02 -15.00 -42.12
CA SER A 531 -7.60 -14.67 -42.26
C SER A 531 -7.32 -13.44 -43.12
N ASN A 532 -8.32 -12.94 -43.87
CA ASN A 532 -8.20 -11.71 -44.66
C ASN A 532 -8.84 -10.50 -43.98
N SER A 533 -9.37 -10.67 -42.76
CA SER A 533 -10.02 -9.59 -42.03
C SER A 533 -9.06 -8.41 -41.78
N PRO A 534 -9.60 -7.18 -41.62
CA PRO A 534 -8.78 -6.02 -41.25
C PRO A 534 -8.06 -6.20 -39.90
N ILE A 535 -8.61 -7.01 -38.99
CA ILE A 535 -7.94 -7.37 -37.73
C ILE A 535 -6.66 -8.16 -38.00
N VAL A 536 -6.72 -9.21 -38.83
CA VAL A 536 -5.55 -10.06 -39.12
C VAL A 536 -4.49 -9.29 -39.91
N THR A 537 -4.89 -8.56 -40.95
CA THR A 537 -3.96 -7.79 -41.80
C THR A 537 -3.23 -6.68 -41.04
N ASN A 538 -3.92 -5.99 -40.13
CA ASN A 538 -3.31 -4.97 -39.27
C ASN A 538 -2.75 -5.53 -37.96
N ARG A 539 -2.76 -6.86 -37.78
CA ARG A 539 -2.32 -7.56 -36.57
C ARG A 539 -2.91 -6.96 -35.29
N SER A 540 -4.20 -6.68 -35.29
CA SER A 540 -4.92 -6.11 -34.14
C SER A 540 -5.48 -7.21 -33.26
N GLY A 541 -5.67 -6.90 -31.98
CA GLY A 541 -5.96 -7.87 -30.93
C GLY A 541 -4.71 -8.64 -30.51
N ASP A 542 -4.88 -9.51 -29.54
CA ASP A 542 -3.86 -10.45 -29.11
C ASP A 542 -3.48 -11.37 -30.26
N THR A 543 -2.20 -11.34 -30.63
CA THR A 543 -1.70 -12.01 -31.83
C THR A 543 -1.77 -13.54 -31.77
N ARG A 544 -2.00 -14.13 -30.59
CA ARG A 544 -2.23 -15.57 -30.45
C ARG A 544 -3.48 -16.07 -31.17
N TRP A 545 -4.44 -15.17 -31.43
CA TRP A 545 -5.72 -15.48 -32.04
C TRP A 545 -5.74 -15.27 -33.55
N ILE A 546 -4.63 -14.82 -34.12
CA ILE A 546 -4.46 -14.68 -35.57
C ILE A 546 -4.13 -16.08 -36.15
N PRO A 547 -4.87 -16.55 -37.17
CA PRO A 547 -4.72 -17.89 -37.74
C PRO A 547 -3.43 -18.11 -38.54
#